data_AF-A0A246FZB4-F1
#
_entry.id   AF-A0A246FZB4-F1
#
_cell.length_a   1.000
_cell.length_b   1.000
_cell.length_c   1.000
_cell.angle_alpha   90.00
_cell.angle_beta   90.00
_cell.angle_gamma   90.00
#
_symmetry.space_group_name_H-M   'P 1'
#
loop_
_entity.id
_entity.type
_entity.pdbx_description
1 polymer ?
#
loop_
_entity_poly.entity_id
_entity_poly.type
_entity_poly.pdbx_seq_one_letter_code
_entity_poly.pdbx_strand_id
1 'polypeptide(L)'
;MDENQKLERSMQHVWKYFELHAQQRMTVFNFFLAISGLVAAGIGVSLQQGSKFSVFASFLGAFLSLISFLFCKLDARISAMIKRAELALCHIEKSGLIQEAAIFSSDDSVVRNKGFLSIWTYGKCFRISFFTVGFIGIMLTIAPYILEISIKA
;
A
#
# COMPACT_ATOMS: atom_id res chain seq x y z
N MET A 1 -8.04 -40.76 -7.06
CA MET A 1 -7.13 -39.67 -6.62
C MET A 1 -7.31 -39.53 -5.13
N ASP A 2 -6.25 -39.81 -4.38
CA ASP A 2 -6.26 -39.86 -2.91
C ASP A 2 -6.66 -38.51 -2.29
N GLU A 3 -7.35 -38.53 -1.15
CA GLU A 3 -7.82 -37.30 -0.49
C GLU A 3 -6.65 -36.42 -0.03
N ASN A 4 -5.55 -37.02 0.42
CA ASN A 4 -4.34 -36.29 0.80
C ASN A 4 -3.73 -35.54 -0.39
N GLN A 5 -3.71 -36.17 -1.57
CA GLN A 5 -3.17 -35.55 -2.78
C GLN A 5 -4.00 -34.33 -3.23
N LYS A 6 -5.32 -34.35 -3.01
CA LYS A 6 -6.18 -33.19 -3.28
C LYS A 6 -5.88 -32.06 -2.29
N LEU A 7 -5.76 -32.38 -1.00
CA LEU A 7 -5.45 -31.41 0.05
C LEU A 7 -4.11 -30.70 -0.21
N GLU A 8 -3.06 -31.45 -0.53
CA GLU A 8 -1.74 -30.89 -0.84
C GLU A 8 -1.78 -29.96 -2.05
N ARG A 9 -2.46 -30.35 -3.14
CA ARG A 9 -2.59 -29.49 -4.33
C ARG A 9 -3.36 -28.21 -4.04
N SER A 10 -4.44 -28.31 -3.27
CA SER A 10 -5.21 -27.14 -2.85
C SER A 10 -4.38 -26.20 -1.98
N MET A 11 -3.64 -26.74 -1.00
CA MET A 11 -2.74 -25.97 -0.15
C MET A 11 -1.65 -25.27 -0.96
N GLN A 12 -0.98 -25.99 -1.87
CA GLN A 12 0.04 -25.43 -2.75
C GLN A 12 -0.51 -24.32 -3.65
N HIS A 13 -1.72 -24.51 -4.21
CA HIS A 13 -2.35 -23.50 -5.06
C HIS A 13 -2.63 -22.21 -4.30
N VAL A 14 -3.27 -22.32 -3.11
CA VAL A 14 -3.60 -21.15 -2.30
C VAL A 14 -2.33 -20.47 -1.76
N TRP A 15 -1.32 -21.24 -1.36
CA TRP A 15 -0.02 -20.71 -0.93
C TRP A 15 0.65 -19.89 -2.04
N LYS A 16 0.76 -20.45 -3.26
CA LYS A 16 1.33 -19.72 -4.41
C LYS A 16 0.54 -18.45 -4.73
N TYR A 17 -0.79 -18.50 -4.61
CA TYR A 17 -1.64 -17.32 -4.81
C TYR A 17 -1.40 -16.25 -3.75
N PHE A 18 -1.29 -16.64 -2.48
CA PHE A 18 -0.92 -15.75 -1.37
C PHE A 18 0.46 -15.11 -1.61
N GLU A 19 1.47 -15.93 -1.88
CA GLU A 19 2.85 -15.50 -2.08
C GLU A 19 2.97 -14.51 -3.24
N LEU A 20 2.36 -14.82 -4.39
CA LEU A 20 2.34 -13.94 -5.56
C LEU A 20 1.78 -12.56 -5.21
N HIS A 21 0.64 -12.49 -4.54
CA HIS A 21 0.02 -11.21 -4.20
C HIS A 21 0.74 -10.47 -3.08
N ALA A 22 1.34 -11.18 -2.12
CA ALA A 22 2.20 -10.59 -1.10
C ALA A 22 3.43 -9.94 -1.73
N GLN A 23 4.09 -10.61 -2.66
CA GLN A 23 5.24 -10.06 -3.39
C GLN A 23 4.83 -8.87 -4.27
N GLN A 24 3.72 -8.98 -5.00
CA GLN A 24 3.18 -7.87 -5.79
C GLN A 24 2.95 -6.61 -4.95
N ARG A 25 2.49 -6.76 -3.70
CA ARG A 25 2.28 -5.64 -2.79
C ARG A 25 3.57 -4.87 -2.50
N MET A 26 4.65 -5.58 -2.20
CA MET A 26 5.97 -4.96 -1.96
C MET A 26 6.51 -4.29 -3.22
N THR A 27 6.36 -4.92 -4.39
CA THR A 27 6.77 -4.34 -5.67
C THR A 27 6.02 -3.04 -5.98
N VAL A 28 4.70 -3.01 -5.80
CA VAL A 28 3.88 -1.81 -6.01
C VAL A 28 4.29 -0.68 -5.07
N PHE A 29 4.57 -1.00 -3.80
CA PHE A 29 5.04 -0.01 -2.84
C PHE A 29 6.43 0.57 -3.21
N ASN A 30 7.36 -0.27 -3.67
CA ASN A 30 8.67 0.20 -4.13
C ASN A 30 8.57 1.14 -5.34
N PHE A 31 7.72 0.82 -6.32
CA PHE A 31 7.46 1.72 -7.44
C PHE A 31 6.83 3.04 -7.01
N PHE A 32 5.90 3.00 -6.06
CA PHE A 32 5.32 4.20 -5.49
C PHE A 32 6.39 5.12 -4.88
N LEU A 33 7.29 4.57 -4.06
CA LEU A 33 8.37 5.35 -3.44
C LEU A 33 9.31 5.95 -4.50
N ALA A 34 9.69 5.17 -5.51
CA ALA A 34 10.55 5.65 -6.59
C ALA A 34 9.92 6.81 -7.37
N ILE A 35 8.66 6.66 -7.80
CA ILE A 35 7.95 7.70 -8.56
C ILE A 35 7.70 8.93 -7.68
N SER A 36 7.26 8.73 -6.43
CA SER A 36 7.00 9.84 -5.50
C SER A 36 8.26 10.62 -5.17
N GLY A 37 9.39 9.93 -4.96
CA GLY A 37 10.69 10.55 -4.74
C GLY A 37 11.17 11.35 -5.95
N LEU A 38 11.01 10.80 -7.15
CA LEU A 38 11.35 11.49 -8.40
C LEU A 38 10.50 12.76 -8.60
N VAL A 39 9.18 12.66 -8.40
CA VAL A 39 8.28 13.81 -8.52
C VAL A 39 8.57 14.85 -7.44
N ALA A 40 8.82 14.44 -6.20
CA ALA A 40 9.21 15.34 -5.12
C ALA A 40 10.51 16.10 -5.43
N ALA A 41 11.52 15.42 -5.98
CA ALA A 41 12.76 16.07 -6.43
C ALA A 41 12.50 17.08 -7.55
N GLY A 42 11.64 16.73 -8.52
CA GLY A 42 11.20 17.63 -9.60
C GLY A 42 10.50 18.89 -9.07
N ILE A 43 9.62 18.75 -8.08
CA ILE A 43 8.98 19.89 -7.39
C ILE A 43 10.03 20.75 -6.70
N GLY A 44 10.97 20.14 -5.95
CA GLY A 44 12.03 20.86 -5.26
C GLY A 44 12.88 21.72 -6.20
N VAL A 45 13.30 21.16 -7.35
CA VAL A 45 14.05 21.91 -8.37
C VAL A 45 13.20 23.02 -8.99
N SER A 46 11.92 22.77 -9.25
CA SER A 46 11.02 23.76 -9.84
C SER A 46 10.81 24.97 -8.91
N LEU A 47 10.68 24.73 -7.60
CA LEU A 47 10.56 25.78 -6.60
C LEU A 47 11.86 26.59 -6.46
N GLN A 48 13.04 25.97 -6.60
CA GLN A 48 14.33 26.67 -6.56
C GLN A 48 14.54 27.62 -7.74
N GLN A 49 13.99 27.32 -8.92
CA GLN A 49 14.12 28.18 -10.11
C GLN A 49 13.18 29.40 -10.11
N GLY A 50 12.36 29.58 -9.06
CA GLY A 50 11.51 30.75 -8.85
C GLY A 50 10.17 30.72 -9.62
N SER A 51 9.45 31.85 -9.59
CA SER A 51 8.05 31.98 -10.07
C SER A 51 7.81 31.55 -11.53
N LYS A 52 8.85 31.57 -12.39
CA LYS A 52 8.73 31.13 -13.78
C LYS A 52 8.29 29.67 -13.93
N PHE A 53 8.56 28.83 -12.93
CA PHE A 53 8.18 27.42 -12.92
C PHE A 53 7.06 27.09 -11.93
N SER A 54 6.39 28.10 -11.33
CA SER A 54 5.26 27.92 -10.40
C SER A 54 4.17 27.01 -10.98
N VAL A 55 3.79 27.21 -12.25
CA VAL A 55 2.76 26.39 -12.92
C VAL A 55 3.20 24.93 -13.06
N PHE A 56 4.48 24.70 -13.35
CA PHE A 56 5.03 23.35 -13.50
C PHE A 56 5.12 22.63 -12.14
N ALA A 57 5.50 23.34 -11.08
CA ALA A 57 5.47 22.82 -9.71
C ALA A 57 4.05 22.43 -9.28
N SER A 58 3.05 23.28 -9.59
CA SER A 58 1.64 22.98 -9.33
C SER A 58 1.17 21.72 -10.05
N PHE A 59 1.54 21.58 -11.33
CA PHE A 59 1.23 20.40 -12.13
C PHE A 59 1.85 19.12 -11.56
N LEU A 60 3.12 19.16 -11.16
CA LEU A 60 3.78 18.02 -10.50
C LEU A 60 3.17 17.68 -9.15
N GLY A 61 2.75 18.66 -8.34
CA GLY A 61 2.03 18.42 -7.07
C GLY A 61 0.68 17.74 -7.29
N ALA A 62 -0.06 18.18 -8.32
CA ALA A 62 -1.35 17.58 -8.67
C ALA A 62 -1.15 16.15 -9.19
N PHE A 63 -0.10 15.93 -10.00
CA PHE A 63 0.31 14.61 -10.44
C PHE A 63 0.69 13.70 -9.26
N LEU A 64 1.46 14.21 -8.28
CA LEU A 64 1.83 13.48 -7.06
C LEU A 64 0.60 13.02 -6.26
N SER A 65 -0.41 13.88 -6.13
CA SER A 65 -1.67 13.53 -5.49
C SER A 65 -2.44 12.45 -6.27
N LEU A 66 -2.49 12.57 -7.59
CA LEU A 66 -3.17 11.62 -8.47
C LEU A 66 -2.52 10.23 -8.39
N ILE A 67 -1.19 10.15 -8.51
CA ILE A 67 -0.50 8.86 -8.41
C ILE A 67 -0.70 8.24 -7.03
N SER A 68 -0.67 9.03 -5.96
CA SER A 68 -0.90 8.49 -4.61
C SER A 68 -2.29 7.86 -4.48
N PHE A 69 -3.32 8.50 -5.04
CA PHE A 69 -4.66 7.94 -5.09
C PHE A 69 -4.73 6.63 -5.89
N LEU A 70 -4.09 6.57 -7.07
CA LEU A 70 -4.06 5.37 -7.89
C LEU A 70 -3.37 4.20 -7.17
N PHE A 71 -2.21 4.45 -6.56
CA PHE A 71 -1.46 3.43 -5.81
C PHE A 71 -2.22 2.99 -4.55
N CYS A 72 -2.92 3.90 -3.87
CA CYS A 72 -3.78 3.55 -2.75
C CYS A 72 -4.91 2.58 -3.16
N LYS A 73 -5.52 2.79 -4.33
CA LYS A 73 -6.56 1.89 -4.86
C LYS A 73 -5.98 0.53 -5.26
N LEU A 74 -4.81 0.51 -5.87
CA LEU A 74 -4.11 -0.71 -6.25
C LEU A 74 -3.72 -1.55 -5.03
N ASP A 75 -3.14 -0.92 -4.00
CA ASP A 75 -2.80 -1.58 -2.73
C ASP A 75 -4.04 -2.12 -2.02
N ALA A 76 -5.16 -1.39 -2.03
CA ALA A 76 -6.41 -1.85 -1.45
C ALA A 76 -6.91 -3.15 -2.13
N ARG A 77 -6.79 -3.25 -3.46
CA ARG A 77 -7.17 -4.45 -4.21
C ARG A 77 -6.26 -5.63 -3.89
N ILE A 78 -4.94 -5.41 -3.88
CA ILE A 78 -3.95 -6.46 -3.57
C ILE A 78 -4.15 -6.96 -2.13
N SER A 79 -4.33 -6.05 -1.18
CA SER A 79 -4.62 -6.39 0.23
C SER A 79 -5.87 -7.25 0.38
N ALA A 80 -6.92 -6.99 -0.41
CA ALA A 80 -8.14 -7.80 -0.39
C ALA A 80 -7.91 -9.23 -0.94
N MET A 81 -7.08 -9.38 -1.99
CA MET A 81 -6.72 -10.70 -2.53
C MET A 81 -5.88 -11.51 -1.53
N ILE A 82 -4.91 -10.87 -0.87
CA ILE A 82 -4.11 -11.49 0.20
C ILE A 82 -5.02 -11.98 1.32
N LYS A 83 -5.96 -11.16 1.82
CA LYS A 83 -6.86 -11.57 2.90
C LYS A 83 -7.78 -12.73 2.50
N ARG A 84 -8.20 -12.81 1.24
CA ARG A 84 -8.97 -13.97 0.73
C ARG A 84 -8.12 -15.25 0.72
N ALA A 85 -6.86 -15.15 0.33
CA ALA A 85 -5.93 -16.27 0.34
C ALA A 85 -5.64 -16.75 1.77
N GLU A 86 -5.44 -15.81 2.69
CA GLU A 86 -5.26 -16.07 4.13
C GLU A 86 -6.47 -16.81 4.73
N LEU A 87 -7.70 -16.37 4.42
CA LEU A 87 -8.92 -17.04 4.88
C LEU A 87 -9.04 -18.47 4.31
N ALA A 88 -8.67 -18.67 3.04
CA ALA A 88 -8.66 -19.98 2.43
C ALA A 88 -7.60 -20.92 3.06
N LEU A 89 -6.40 -20.41 3.36
CA LEU A 89 -5.37 -21.16 4.08
C LEU A 89 -5.83 -21.56 5.49
N CYS A 90 -6.43 -20.62 6.22
CA CYS A 90 -7.00 -20.87 7.55
C CYS A 90 -8.10 -21.97 7.51
N HIS A 91 -8.92 -22.00 6.46
CA HIS A 91 -9.93 -23.04 6.29
C HIS A 91 -9.31 -24.42 6.01
N ILE A 92 -8.27 -24.47 5.17
CA ILE A 92 -7.54 -25.69 4.84
C ILE A 92 -6.78 -26.22 6.08
N GLU A 93 -6.12 -25.35 6.84
CA GLU A 93 -5.42 -25.71 8.09
C GLU A 93 -6.35 -26.39 9.10
N LYS A 94 -7.51 -25.78 9.35
CA LYS A 94 -8.51 -26.32 10.30
C LYS A 94 -9.09 -27.67 9.88
N SER A 95 -8.99 -28.02 8.60
CA SER A 95 -9.61 -29.21 8.03
C SER A 95 -8.69 -30.43 8.00
N GLY A 96 -7.39 -30.28 8.30
CA GLY A 96 -6.48 -31.44 8.21
C GLY A 96 -5.01 -31.24 8.58
N LEU A 97 -4.59 -30.08 9.09
CA LEU A 97 -3.19 -29.87 9.51
C LEU A 97 -3.00 -30.04 11.03
N ILE A 98 -1.79 -30.48 11.40
CA ILE A 98 -1.32 -30.53 12.79
C ILE A 98 -1.36 -29.12 13.37
N GLN A 99 -1.80 -28.99 14.63
CA GLN A 99 -2.00 -27.70 15.30
C GLN A 99 -0.73 -26.82 15.33
N GLU A 100 0.46 -27.43 15.32
CA GLU A 100 1.76 -26.73 15.27
C GLU A 100 2.08 -26.11 13.89
N ALA A 101 1.45 -26.60 12.82
CA ALA A 101 1.60 -26.05 11.46
C ALA A 101 0.51 -25.01 11.11
N ALA A 102 -0.46 -24.77 12.00
CA ALA A 102 -1.60 -23.88 11.77
C ALA A 102 -1.28 -22.41 12.08
N ILE A 103 -0.40 -21.82 11.26
CA ILE A 103 0.13 -20.46 11.45
C ILE A 103 -0.96 -19.41 11.22
N PHE A 104 -1.77 -19.53 10.17
CA PHE A 104 -2.79 -18.53 9.86
C PHE A 104 -3.99 -18.60 10.82
N SER A 105 -4.35 -19.80 11.25
CA SER A 105 -5.44 -20.02 12.19
C SER A 105 -5.15 -19.51 13.60
N SER A 106 -3.90 -19.64 14.03
CA SER A 106 -3.43 -19.11 15.33
C SER A 106 -3.30 -17.59 15.31
N ASP A 107 -2.79 -16.98 14.23
CA ASP A 107 -2.61 -15.54 14.11
C ASP A 107 -3.95 -14.77 14.05
N ASP A 108 -4.97 -15.28 13.34
CA ASP A 108 -6.30 -14.67 13.29
C ASP A 108 -6.98 -14.60 14.68
N SER A 109 -6.63 -15.52 15.58
CA SER A 109 -7.12 -15.51 16.97
C SER A 109 -6.47 -14.42 17.83
N VAL A 110 -5.21 -14.07 17.56
CA VAL A 110 -4.44 -13.02 18.25
C VAL A 110 -4.85 -11.63 17.76
N VAL A 111 -5.00 -11.46 16.45
CA VAL A 111 -5.40 -10.17 15.82
C VAL A 111 -6.84 -9.76 16.20
N ARG A 112 -7.70 -10.70 16.58
CA ARG A 112 -9.10 -10.42 16.97
C ARG A 112 -9.24 -9.74 18.34
N ASN A 113 -8.18 -9.65 19.14
CA ASN A 113 -8.23 -8.94 20.42
C ASN A 113 -8.21 -7.41 20.17
N LYS A 114 -9.42 -6.82 20.07
CA LYS A 114 -9.68 -5.41 19.72
C LYS A 114 -9.32 -4.43 20.87
N GLY A 115 -8.09 -4.46 21.34
CA GLY A 115 -7.54 -3.41 22.19
C GLY A 115 -7.19 -2.14 21.41
N PHE A 116 -7.09 -1.00 22.11
CA PHE A 116 -6.58 0.26 21.55
C PHE A 116 -5.10 0.16 21.10
N LEU A 117 -4.38 -0.87 21.57
CA LEU A 117 -3.01 -1.24 21.20
C LEU A 117 -2.95 -2.34 20.12
N SER A 118 -4.06 -2.59 19.40
CA SER A 118 -4.08 -3.58 18.32
C SER A 118 -2.94 -3.33 17.35
N ILE A 119 -2.13 -4.36 17.11
CA ILE A 119 -1.00 -4.33 16.17
C ILE A 119 -1.52 -3.83 14.82
N TRP A 120 -0.89 -2.78 14.30
CA TRP A 120 -1.26 -2.24 13.00
C TRP A 120 -0.89 -3.22 11.91
N THR A 121 -1.88 -3.66 11.14
CA THR A 121 -1.62 -4.47 9.95
C THR A 121 -0.80 -3.64 8.96
N TYR A 122 0.14 -4.28 8.24
CA TYR A 122 0.84 -3.70 7.08
C TYR A 122 -0.13 -3.01 6.09
N GLY A 123 -1.36 -3.52 5.99
CA GLY A 123 -2.55 -2.88 5.40
C GLY A 123 -2.68 -1.38 5.67
N LYS A 124 -2.71 -1.03 6.96
CA LYS A 124 -2.99 0.32 7.44
C LYS A 124 -1.79 1.24 7.27
N CYS A 125 -0.57 0.75 7.54
CA CYS A 125 0.66 1.53 7.39
C CYS A 125 0.81 2.06 5.95
N PHE A 126 0.66 1.20 4.94
CA PHE A 126 0.77 1.65 3.54
C PHE A 126 -0.33 2.63 3.15
N ARG A 127 -1.57 2.38 3.57
CA ARG A 127 -2.69 3.30 3.30
C ARG A 127 -2.42 4.70 3.86
N ILE A 128 -1.88 4.78 5.07
CA ILE A 128 -1.50 6.05 5.71
C ILE A 128 -0.37 6.71 4.92
N SER A 129 0.67 5.98 4.51
CA SER A 129 1.74 6.53 3.68
C SER A 129 1.23 7.16 2.38
N PHE A 130 0.30 6.50 1.68
CA PHE A 130 -0.32 7.09 0.48
C PHE A 130 -1.08 8.37 0.82
N PHE A 131 -1.92 8.36 1.85
CA PHE A 131 -2.66 9.56 2.25
C PHE A 131 -1.73 10.72 2.62
N THR A 132 -0.65 10.47 3.36
CA THR A 132 0.33 11.50 3.72
C THR A 132 0.99 12.10 2.47
N VAL A 133 1.48 11.27 1.55
CA VAL A 133 2.12 11.75 0.31
C VAL A 133 1.11 12.49 -0.59
N GLY A 134 -0.13 12.00 -0.65
CA GLY A 134 -1.19 12.65 -1.42
C GLY A 134 -1.53 14.03 -0.86
N PHE A 135 -1.66 14.14 0.47
CA PHE A 135 -1.90 15.40 1.14
C PHE A 135 -0.74 16.39 0.96
N ILE A 136 0.51 15.91 1.06
CA ILE A 136 1.71 16.71 0.74
C ILE A 136 1.66 17.19 -0.71
N GLY A 137 1.27 16.34 -1.66
CA GLY A 137 1.10 16.71 -3.06
C GLY A 137 0.11 17.87 -3.25
N ILE A 138 -1.06 17.79 -2.60
CA ILE A 138 -2.07 18.87 -2.62
C ILE A 138 -1.52 20.17 -2.03
N MET A 139 -0.83 20.10 -0.89
CA MET A 139 -0.21 21.28 -0.27
C MET A 139 0.83 21.92 -1.20
N LEU A 140 1.66 21.11 -1.86
CA LEU A 140 2.68 21.58 -2.80
C LEU A 140 2.08 22.18 -4.07
N THR A 141 0.89 21.75 -4.49
CA THR A 141 0.16 22.40 -5.60
C THR A 141 -0.24 23.84 -5.28
N ILE A 142 -0.51 24.14 -4.00
CA ILE A 142 -0.98 25.46 -3.57
C ILE A 142 0.19 26.39 -3.18
N ALA A 143 1.30 25.81 -2.72
CA ALA A 143 2.50 26.52 -2.29
C ALA A 143 3.00 27.64 -3.23
N PRO A 144 3.12 27.45 -4.56
CA PRO A 144 3.59 28.52 -5.45
C PRO A 144 2.66 29.75 -5.48
N TYR A 145 1.34 29.56 -5.36
CA TYR A 145 0.38 30.68 -5.32
C TYR A 145 0.49 31.48 -4.02
N ILE A 146 0.75 30.81 -2.89
CA ILE A 146 0.99 31.46 -1.60
C ILE A 146 2.29 32.27 -1.64
N LEU A 147 3.35 31.71 -2.21
CA LEU A 147 4.64 32.41 -2.37
C LEU A 147 4.50 33.64 -3.27
N GLU A 148 3.76 33.55 -4.37
CA GLU A 148 3.50 34.72 -5.23
C GLU A 148 2.69 35.82 -4.53
N ILE A 149 1.70 35.47 -3.71
CA ILE A 149 0.96 36.44 -2.89
C ILE A 149 1.88 37.13 -1.89
N SER A 150 2.76 36.38 -1.21
CA SER A 150 3.66 36.93 -0.20
C SER A 150 4.79 37.80 -0.76
N ILE A 151 5.17 37.62 -2.03
CA ILE A 151 6.17 38.47 -2.71
C ILE A 151 5.55 39.79 -3.20
N LYS A 152 4.23 39.83 -3.40
CA LYS A 152 3.51 40.97 -3.98
C LYS A 152 2.83 41.88 -2.95
N ALA A 153 2.74 41.44 -1.69
CA ALA A 153 2.25 42.20 -0.53
C ALA A 153 3.42 42.93 0.16
#